data_AF-A0A1F9BAA7-F1
#
_entry.id   AF-A0A1F9BAA7-F1
#
_cell.length_a   1.000
_cell.length_b   1.000
_cell.length_c   1.000
_cell.angle_alpha   90.00
_cell.angle_beta   90.00
_cell.angle_gamma   90.00
#
_symmetry.space_group_name_H-M   'P 1'
#
loop_
_entity.id
_entity.type
_entity.pdbx_description
1 polymer ?
#
loop_
_entity_poly.entity_id
_entity_poly.type
_entity_poly.pdbx_seq_one_letter_code
_entity_poly.pdbx_strand_id
1 'polypeptide(L)'
;MIFLIMIGANIFGYFMTMSRVPNHVVEGVMAMNLNRWVIVIGITIVYFLISMVMDEIPLLLITLPLTFPLITSVGFDPIWFGVLSIMMVAMGLVFPPVGMIAFVVSATAKVDLVTVYRGTSIMIIAIFIATVLVMIFPELALWLPRTMRG
;
A
#
# COMPACT_ATOMS: atom_id res chain seq x y z
N MET A 1 -7.07 15.44 -13.90
CA MET A 1 -7.69 14.28 -13.21
C MET A 1 -7.19 14.12 -11.78
N ILE A 2 -5.88 14.20 -11.51
CA ILE A 2 -5.31 14.05 -10.16
C ILE A 2 -5.95 14.99 -9.12
N PHE A 3 -6.12 16.30 -9.45
CA PHE A 3 -6.80 17.24 -8.55
C PHE A 3 -8.26 16.87 -8.23
N LEU A 4 -9.00 16.30 -9.19
CA LEU A 4 -10.37 15.85 -8.97
C LEU A 4 -10.40 14.68 -7.98
N ILE A 5 -9.46 13.74 -8.12
CA ILE A 5 -9.31 12.60 -7.21
C ILE A 5 -8.93 13.08 -5.82
N MET A 6 -8.03 14.05 -5.70
CA MET A 6 -7.66 14.64 -4.41
C MET A 6 -8.86 15.31 -3.72
N ILE A 7 -9.66 16.07 -4.45
CA ILE A 7 -10.87 16.71 -3.90
C ILE A 7 -11.87 15.62 -3.46
N GLY A 8 -12.14 14.63 -4.31
CA GLY A 8 -13.04 13.52 -3.99
C GLY A 8 -12.58 12.71 -2.79
N ALA A 9 -11.29 12.46 -2.66
CA ALA A 9 -10.72 11.76 -1.52
C ALA A 9 -10.79 12.56 -0.22
N ASN A 10 -10.61 13.88 -0.26
CA ASN A 10 -10.80 14.73 0.92
C ASN A 10 -12.26 14.68 1.39
N ILE A 11 -13.21 14.77 0.46
CA ILE A 11 -14.64 14.65 0.76
C ILE A 11 -14.96 13.26 1.33
N PHE A 12 -14.39 12.20 0.73
CA PHE A 12 -14.56 10.83 1.21
C PHE A 12 -13.97 10.62 2.62
N GLY A 13 -12.77 11.13 2.88
CA GLY A 13 -12.14 11.07 4.20
C GLY A 13 -12.97 11.80 5.26
N TYR A 14 -13.55 12.95 4.92
CA TYR A 14 -14.47 13.67 5.79
C TYR A 14 -15.76 12.87 6.06
N PHE A 15 -16.36 12.30 5.02
CA PHE A 15 -17.51 11.41 5.14
C PHE A 15 -17.21 10.21 6.05
N MET A 16 -16.07 9.53 5.85
CA MET A 16 -15.65 8.39 6.67
C MET A 16 -15.50 8.77 8.15
N THR A 17 -14.92 9.95 8.41
CA THR A 17 -14.73 10.48 9.77
C THR A 17 -16.07 10.78 10.44
N MET A 18 -17.00 11.45 9.73
CA MET A 18 -18.35 11.73 10.24
C MET A 18 -19.15 10.44 10.48
N SER A 19 -19.00 9.46 9.60
CA SER A 19 -19.73 8.18 9.64
C SER A 19 -19.20 7.23 10.72
N ARG A 20 -18.06 7.54 11.36
CA ARG A 20 -17.38 6.67 12.34
C ARG A 20 -17.07 5.26 11.83
N VAL A 21 -17.03 5.08 10.51
CA VAL A 21 -16.74 3.78 9.89
C VAL A 21 -15.36 3.27 10.31
N PRO A 22 -14.28 4.08 10.33
CA PRO A 22 -12.99 3.61 10.82
C PRO A 22 -13.06 3.10 12.26
N ASN A 23 -13.79 3.78 13.15
CA ASN A 23 -13.97 3.37 14.54
C ASN A 23 -14.67 2.00 14.64
N HIS A 24 -15.77 1.80 13.90
CA HIS A 24 -16.48 0.53 13.89
C HIS A 24 -15.63 -0.62 13.34
N VAL A 25 -14.78 -0.36 12.33
CA VAL A 25 -13.85 -1.36 11.80
C VAL A 25 -12.77 -1.72 12.83
N VAL A 26 -12.22 -0.73 13.53
CA VAL A 26 -11.25 -0.96 14.61
C VAL A 26 -11.89 -1.80 15.72
N GLU A 27 -13.08 -1.42 16.20
CA GLU A 27 -13.81 -2.16 17.23
C GLU A 27 -14.09 -3.61 16.81
N GLY A 28 -14.53 -3.82 15.57
CA GLY A 28 -14.80 -5.15 15.03
C GLY A 28 -13.55 -6.02 14.96
N VAL A 29 -12.43 -5.47 14.50
CA VAL A 29 -11.15 -6.19 14.42
C VAL A 29 -10.59 -6.49 15.82
N MET A 30 -10.69 -5.53 16.75
CA MET A 30 -10.27 -5.72 18.14
C MET A 30 -11.14 -6.76 18.87
N ALA A 31 -12.44 -6.83 18.57
CA ALA A 31 -13.34 -7.85 19.12
C ALA A 31 -12.99 -9.28 18.67
N MET A 32 -12.37 -9.44 17.50
CA MET A 32 -11.89 -10.75 17.02
C MET A 32 -10.63 -11.23 17.75
N ASN A 33 -9.99 -10.39 18.56
CA ASN A 33 -8.77 -10.69 19.33
C ASN A 33 -7.66 -11.34 18.48
N LEU A 34 -7.53 -10.87 17.24
CA LEU A 34 -6.55 -11.41 16.29
C LEU A 34 -5.14 -10.92 16.63
N ASN A 35 -4.14 -11.74 16.28
CA ASN A 35 -2.75 -11.32 16.36
C ASN A 35 -2.51 -10.12 15.42
N ARG A 36 -1.92 -9.04 15.94
CA ARG A 36 -1.57 -7.81 15.20
C ARG A 36 -0.86 -8.08 13.86
N TRP A 37 -0.04 -9.12 13.78
CA TRP A 37 0.65 -9.49 12.54
C TRP A 37 -0.29 -10.04 11.46
N VAL A 38 -1.34 -10.77 11.85
CA VAL A 38 -2.35 -11.29 10.90
C VAL A 38 -3.11 -10.13 10.26
N ILE A 39 -3.42 -9.10 11.05
CA ILE A 39 -4.11 -7.89 10.56
C ILE A 39 -3.23 -7.18 9.52
N VAL A 40 -1.96 -6.92 9.85
CA VAL A 40 -1.03 -6.26 8.92
C VAL A 40 -0.86 -7.07 7.64
N ILE A 41 -0.58 -8.37 7.74
CA ILE A 41 -0.39 -9.23 6.56
C ILE A 41 -1.65 -9.21 5.69
N GLY A 42 -2.85 -9.26 6.29
CA GLY A 42 -4.10 -9.12 5.56
C GLY A 42 -4.21 -7.79 4.82
N ILE A 43 -3.91 -6.67 5.47
CA ILE A 43 -3.91 -5.34 4.84
C ILE A 43 -2.89 -5.27 3.71
N THR A 44 -1.67 -5.77 3.92
CA THR A 44 -0.59 -5.83 2.92
C THR A 44 -1.03 -6.59 1.67
N ILE A 45 -1.65 -7.76 1.84
CA ILE A 45 -2.16 -8.57 0.72
C ILE A 45 -3.28 -7.82 -0.01
N VAL A 46 -4.22 -7.21 0.71
CA VAL A 46 -5.30 -6.42 0.10
C VAL A 46 -4.74 -5.23 -0.69
N TYR A 47 -3.76 -4.52 -0.14
CA TYR A 47 -3.08 -3.41 -0.83
C TYR A 47 -2.43 -3.88 -2.12
N PHE A 48 -1.70 -4.99 -2.08
CA PHE A 48 -1.07 -5.59 -3.26
C PHE A 48 -2.10 -6.01 -4.33
N LEU A 49 -3.22 -6.61 -3.92
CA LEU A 49 -4.26 -7.06 -4.86
C LEU A 49 -5.00 -5.89 -5.51
N ILE A 50 -5.29 -4.81 -4.77
CA ILE A 50 -6.00 -3.65 -5.34
C ILE A 50 -5.04 -2.81 -6.20
N SER A 51 -3.77 -2.67 -5.80
CA SER A 51 -2.77 -1.90 -6.56
C SER A 51 -2.41 -2.51 -7.92
N MET A 52 -2.74 -3.79 -8.13
CA MET A 52 -2.65 -4.41 -9.45
C MET A 52 -3.57 -3.78 -10.50
N VAL A 53 -4.65 -3.12 -10.07
CA VAL A 53 -5.70 -2.57 -10.95
C VAL A 53 -5.81 -1.06 -10.82
N MET A 54 -5.64 -0.54 -9.60
CA MET A 54 -5.71 0.89 -9.32
C MET A 54 -4.32 1.52 -9.22
N ASP A 55 -4.24 2.77 -9.68
CA ASP A 55 -3.08 3.63 -9.53
C ASP A 55 -2.78 3.95 -8.04
N GLU A 56 -1.55 4.37 -7.76
CA GLU A 56 -1.01 4.55 -6.41
C GLU A 56 -1.67 5.65 -5.59
N ILE A 57 -1.85 6.84 -6.20
CA ILE A 57 -2.41 8.01 -5.51
C ILE A 57 -3.88 7.77 -5.15
N PRO A 58 -4.77 7.35 -6.08
CA PRO A 58 -6.18 7.12 -5.77
C PRO A 58 -6.37 6.02 -4.71
N LEU A 59 -5.59 4.94 -4.78
CA LEU A 59 -5.64 3.87 -3.81
C LEU A 59 -5.38 4.41 -2.39
N LEU A 60 -4.19 5.00 -2.17
CA LEU A 60 -3.79 5.48 -0.85
C LEU A 60 -4.77 6.50 -0.29
N LEU A 61 -5.24 7.42 -1.13
CA LEU A 61 -6.19 8.45 -0.71
C LEU A 61 -7.54 7.89 -0.23
N ILE A 62 -8.01 6.79 -0.83
CA ILE A 62 -9.27 6.14 -0.45
C ILE A 62 -9.07 5.22 0.76
N THR A 63 -7.95 4.49 0.83
CA THR A 63 -7.74 3.46 1.85
C THR A 63 -7.15 3.99 3.15
N LEU A 64 -6.33 5.05 3.10
CA LEU A 64 -5.65 5.59 4.28
C LEU A 64 -6.61 6.01 5.41
N PRO A 65 -7.74 6.70 5.16
CA PRO A 65 -8.68 7.05 6.22
C PRO A 65 -9.19 5.85 7.03
N LEU A 66 -9.19 4.66 6.41
CA LEU A 66 -9.59 3.40 7.04
C LEU A 66 -8.39 2.70 7.69
N THR A 67 -7.30 2.49 6.95
CA THR A 67 -6.20 1.64 7.41
C THR A 67 -5.26 2.33 8.38
N PHE A 68 -5.11 3.66 8.30
CA PHE A 68 -4.27 4.43 9.21
C PHE A 68 -4.69 4.31 10.70
N PRO A 69 -5.97 4.57 11.07
CA PRO A 69 -6.40 4.39 12.47
C PRO A 69 -6.35 2.92 12.90
N LEU A 70 -6.56 1.98 11.98
CA LEU A 70 -6.46 0.55 12.28
C LEU A 70 -5.04 0.14 12.66
N ILE A 71 -4.03 0.56 11.90
CA ILE A 71 -2.63 0.22 12.15
C ILE A 71 -2.10 0.87 13.43
N THR A 72 -2.47 2.14 13.66
CA THR A 72 -2.01 2.86 14.86
C THR A 72 -2.70 2.32 16.12
N SER A 73 -3.96 1.87 16.05
CA SER A 73 -4.65 1.24 17.19
C SER A 73 -4.07 -0.11 17.61
N VAL A 74 -3.53 -0.91 16.67
CA VAL A 74 -2.83 -2.17 16.99
C VAL A 74 -1.36 -1.97 17.39
N GLY A 75 -0.89 -0.72 17.44
CA GLY A 75 0.43 -0.34 17.98
C GLY A 75 1.59 -0.36 16.98
N PHE A 76 1.32 -0.35 15.67
CA PHE A 76 2.38 -0.21 14.66
C PHE A 76 2.72 1.25 14.37
N ASP A 77 3.96 1.49 13.96
CA ASP A 77 4.42 2.83 13.59
C ASP A 77 3.80 3.25 12.23
N PRO A 78 3.21 4.46 12.16
CA PRO A 78 2.55 4.94 10.94
C PRO A 78 3.52 5.15 9.76
N ILE A 79 4.77 5.54 10.02
CA ILE A 79 5.78 5.73 8.98
C ILE A 79 6.15 4.36 8.39
N TRP A 80 6.38 3.37 9.26
CA TRP A 80 6.65 2.01 8.82
C TRP A 80 5.53 1.46 7.93
N PHE A 81 4.27 1.67 8.33
CA PHE A 81 3.13 1.26 7.53
C PHE A 81 3.03 2.02 6.20
N GLY A 82 3.33 3.33 6.19
CA GLY A 82 3.36 4.12 4.95
C GLY A 82 4.39 3.59 3.96
N VAL A 83 5.61 3.28 4.42
CA VAL A 83 6.66 2.66 3.61
C VAL A 83 6.19 1.32 3.06
N LEU A 84 5.66 0.45 3.93
CA LEU A 84 5.19 -0.88 3.54
C LEU A 84 4.05 -0.81 2.52
N SER A 85 3.11 0.12 2.72
CA SER A 85 2.02 0.39 1.79
C SER A 85 2.54 0.79 0.41
N ILE A 86 3.44 1.77 0.35
CA ILE A 86 4.02 2.25 -0.92
C ILE A 86 4.78 1.12 -1.64
N MET A 87 5.53 0.28 -0.91
CA MET A 87 6.22 -0.86 -1.52
C MET A 87 5.25 -1.85 -2.16
N MET A 88 4.12 -2.15 -1.51
CA MET A 88 3.08 -3.03 -2.07
C MET A 88 2.38 -2.42 -3.28
N VAL A 89 2.14 -1.12 -3.24
CA VAL A 89 1.51 -0.40 -4.33
C VAL A 89 2.43 -0.38 -5.56
N ALA A 90 3.69 0.01 -5.38
CA ALA A 90 4.70 0.00 -6.43
C ALA A 90 4.89 -1.40 -7.01
N MET A 91 4.87 -2.44 -6.16
CA MET A 91 4.96 -3.82 -6.61
C MET A 91 3.75 -4.21 -7.46
N GLY A 92 2.52 -3.87 -7.06
CA GLY A 92 1.29 -4.21 -7.78
C GLY A 92 1.19 -3.54 -9.15
N LEU A 93 1.68 -2.31 -9.30
CA LEU A 93 1.70 -1.61 -10.60
C LEU A 93 2.60 -2.25 -11.65
N VAL A 94 3.55 -3.08 -11.22
CA VAL A 94 4.46 -3.85 -12.08
C VAL A 94 4.03 -5.31 -12.19
N PHE A 95 3.25 -5.83 -11.25
CA PHE A 95 2.84 -7.23 -11.21
C PHE A 95 1.68 -7.52 -12.20
N PRO A 96 1.66 -8.68 -12.89
CA PRO A 96 0.56 -9.04 -13.79
C PRO A 96 -0.75 -9.24 -13.01
N PRO A 97 -1.78 -8.41 -13.25
CA PRO A 97 -2.83 -8.69 -14.23
C PRO A 97 -3.10 -7.54 -15.22
N VAL A 98 -3.00 -6.28 -14.76
CA VAL A 98 -3.03 -5.07 -15.60
C VAL A 98 -1.61 -4.55 -15.80
N GLY A 99 -0.80 -4.55 -14.71
CA GLY A 99 0.60 -4.13 -14.73
C GLY A 99 0.78 -2.81 -15.46
N MET A 100 0.06 -1.77 -15.04
CA MET A 100 -0.12 -0.53 -15.81
C MET A 100 1.20 0.03 -16.35
N ILE A 101 2.26 0.02 -15.52
CA ILE A 101 3.58 0.49 -15.93
C ILE A 101 4.20 -0.43 -16.99
N ALA A 102 4.13 -1.75 -16.79
CA ALA A 102 4.63 -2.72 -17.77
C ALA A 102 3.85 -2.66 -19.10
N PHE A 103 2.55 -2.40 -19.05
CA PHE A 103 1.69 -2.20 -20.23
C PHE A 103 2.06 -0.95 -21.02
N VAL A 104 2.26 0.19 -20.33
CA VAL A 104 2.72 1.44 -20.94
C VAL A 104 4.10 1.28 -21.57
N VAL A 105 5.01 0.57 -20.91
CA VAL A 105 6.35 0.28 -21.46
C VAL A 105 6.27 -0.61 -22.69
N SER A 106 5.49 -1.69 -22.64
CA SER A 106 5.27 -2.59 -23.77
C SER A 106 4.70 -1.84 -24.99
N ALA A 107 3.69 -0.99 -24.77
CA ALA A 107 3.08 -0.18 -25.83
C ALA A 107 4.06 0.84 -26.44
N THR A 108 4.89 1.46 -25.60
CA THR A 108 5.87 2.49 -26.04
C THR A 108 7.06 1.88 -26.77
N ALA A 109 7.61 0.79 -26.22
CA ALA A 109 8.78 0.10 -26.77
C ALA A 109 8.43 -0.90 -27.88
N LYS A 110 7.13 -1.15 -28.14
CA LYS A 110 6.62 -2.10 -29.14
C LYS A 110 7.17 -3.52 -28.97
N VAL A 111 7.31 -3.95 -27.71
CA VAL A 111 7.75 -5.30 -27.34
C VAL A 111 6.64 -6.03 -26.62
N ASP A 112 6.61 -7.36 -26.75
CA ASP A 112 5.59 -8.17 -26.08
C ASP A 112 5.63 -7.99 -24.56
N LEU A 113 4.44 -7.94 -23.97
CA LEU A 113 4.26 -7.77 -22.54
C LEU A 113 4.97 -8.87 -21.72
N VAL A 114 5.04 -10.09 -22.26
CA VAL A 114 5.77 -11.21 -21.66
C VAL A 114 7.27 -10.92 -21.56
N THR A 115 7.86 -10.27 -22.56
CA THR A 115 9.27 -9.88 -22.56
C THR A 115 9.54 -8.81 -21.50
N VAL A 116 8.63 -7.86 -21.35
CA VAL A 116 8.70 -6.83 -20.29
C VAL A 116 8.62 -7.48 -18.91
N TYR A 117 7.64 -8.34 -18.66
CA TYR A 117 7.50 -9.04 -17.38
C TYR A 117 8.69 -9.94 -17.05
N ARG A 118 9.27 -10.59 -18.06
CA ARG A 118 10.48 -11.38 -17.86
C ARG A 118 11.65 -10.49 -17.43
N GLY A 119 11.79 -9.32 -18.04
CA GLY A 119 12.80 -8.33 -17.66
C GLY A 119 12.56 -7.75 -16.26
N THR A 120 11.32 -7.43 -15.89
CA THR A 120 10.99 -6.84 -14.59
C THR A 120 10.88 -7.85 -13.45
N SER A 121 10.81 -9.15 -13.74
CA SER A 121 10.71 -10.22 -12.73
C SER A 121 11.80 -10.13 -11.65
N ILE A 122 13.03 -9.80 -12.02
CA ILE A 122 14.15 -9.62 -11.08
C ILE A 122 13.87 -8.47 -10.09
N MET A 123 13.26 -7.38 -10.58
CA MET A 123 12.91 -6.22 -9.76
C MET A 123 11.74 -6.53 -8.84
N ILE A 124 10.74 -7.27 -9.32
CA ILE A 124 9.59 -7.72 -8.51
C ILE A 124 10.08 -8.58 -7.35
N ILE A 125 10.99 -9.53 -7.60
CA ILE A 125 11.57 -10.39 -6.56
C ILE A 125 12.36 -9.55 -5.55
N ALA A 126 13.16 -8.58 -6.02
CA ALA A 126 13.91 -7.70 -5.13
C ALA A 126 12.99 -6.86 -4.23
N ILE A 127 11.90 -6.30 -4.79
CA ILE A 127 10.90 -5.54 -4.01
C ILE A 127 10.21 -6.43 -3.00
N PHE A 128 9.82 -7.65 -3.38
CA PHE A 128 9.21 -8.61 -2.46
C PHE A 128 10.12 -8.94 -1.27
N ILE A 129 11.39 -9.26 -1.54
CA ILE A 129 12.39 -9.53 -0.50
C ILE A 129 12.58 -8.29 0.38
N ALA A 130 12.69 -7.11 -0.22
CA ALA A 130 12.81 -5.86 0.53
C ALA A 130 11.58 -5.61 1.42
N THR A 131 10.37 -5.88 0.96
CA THR A 131 9.15 -5.76 1.79
C THR A 131 9.20 -6.72 2.96
N VAL A 132 9.56 -7.99 2.75
CA VAL A 132 9.67 -8.97 3.85
C VAL A 132 10.71 -8.52 4.86
N LEU A 133 11.86 -8.01 4.39
CA LEU A 133 12.90 -7.48 5.26
C LEU A 133 12.41 -6.26 6.07
N VAL A 134 11.74 -5.30 5.44
CA VAL A 134 11.16 -4.14 6.14
C VAL A 134 10.07 -4.57 7.12
N MET A 135 9.31 -5.62 6.78
CA MET A 135 8.26 -6.14 7.64
C MET A 135 8.85 -6.76 8.93
N ILE A 136 9.97 -7.47 8.84
CA ILE A 136 10.66 -8.09 9.99
C ILE A 136 11.52 -7.08 10.74
N PHE A 137 12.19 -6.17 10.02
CA PHE A 137 13.13 -5.18 10.54
C PHE A 137 12.59 -3.77 10.28
N PRO A 138 11.66 -3.27 11.12
CA PRO A 138 11.04 -1.94 10.93
C PRO A 138 12.06 -0.80 11.01
N GLU A 139 13.22 -1.03 11.63
CA GLU A 139 14.31 -0.06 11.68
C GLU A 139 14.83 0.33 10.30
N LEU A 140 14.74 -0.54 9.29
CA LEU A 140 15.13 -0.19 7.91
C LEU A 140 14.30 0.98 7.36
N ALA A 141 13.02 1.06 7.74
CA ALA A 141 12.14 2.16 7.35
C ALA A 141 12.29 3.38 8.28
N LEU A 142 12.60 3.16 9.56
CA LEU A 142 12.58 4.20 10.59
C LEU A 142 13.93 4.84 10.86
N TRP A 143 15.03 4.23 10.41
CA TRP A 143 16.40 4.72 10.63
C TRP A 143 16.57 6.14 10.12
N LEU A 144 16.29 6.38 8.83
CA LEU A 144 16.47 7.69 8.22
C LEU A 144 15.56 8.77 8.86
N PRO A 145 14.24 8.54 9.05
CA PRO A 145 13.39 9.50 9.77
C PRO A 145 13.84 9.81 11.20
N ARG A 146 14.38 8.83 11.94
CA ARG A 146 14.87 9.04 13.30
C ARG A 146 16.15 9.87 13.31
N THR A 147 17.06 9.66 12.36
CA THR A 147 18.32 10.42 12.26
C THR A 147 18.09 11.86 11.76
N MET A 148 17.06 12.10 10.95
CA MET A 148 16.72 13.45 10.46
C MET A 148 15.97 14.32 11.47
N ARG A 149 15.35 13.73 12.50
CA ARG A 149 14.65 14.45 13.58
C ARG A 149 15.59 15.02 14.65
N GLY A 150 16.84 15.32 14.27
CA GLY A 150 17.81 16.03 15.10
C GLY A 150 17.45 17.48 15.32
#